data_AF-A0A7V7E9X7-F1
#
_entry.id   AF-A0A7V7E9X7-F1
#
_cell.length_a   1.000
_cell.length_b   1.000
_cell.length_c   1.000
_cell.angle_alpha   90.00
_cell.angle_beta   90.00
_cell.angle_gamma   90.00
#
_symmetry.space_group_name_H-M   'P 1'
#
loop_
_entity.id
_entity.type
_entity.pdbx_description
1 polymer ?
#
loop_
_entity_poly.entity_id
_entity_poly.type
_entity_poly.pdbx_seq_one_letter_code
_entity_poly.pdbx_strand_id
1 'polypeptide(L)'
;MADPRIWILADDRPGNVVQCVGVAEALGEPFIVKPVAYDVLGRMHNVLRGATLIGLDPSSRAGLRPPWPELVIAAGRRTAPLARWLKRTCGARLVQIMDPGWPGRGDFDLIAAPRHDRPLVRPNVIATLGSCHRVGPRLLAEAEAHWQGRLLEGPGPRVMLSVGGATKDCRFTPAHGRRLVAET
;
A
#
# COMPACT_ATOMS: atom_id res chain seq x y z
N MET A 1 -24.52 -8.90 -9.15
CA MET A 1 -23.34 -8.28 -8.49
C MET A 1 -22.40 -7.87 -9.60
N ALA A 2 -21.99 -6.60 -9.67
CA ALA A 2 -21.05 -6.15 -10.70
C ALA A 2 -19.68 -6.79 -10.47
N ASP A 3 -19.02 -7.23 -11.54
CA ASP A 3 -17.66 -7.73 -11.43
C ASP A 3 -16.73 -6.61 -10.95
N PRO A 4 -15.78 -6.92 -10.04
CA PRO A 4 -14.94 -5.91 -9.41
C PRO A 4 -14.00 -5.28 -10.42
N ARG A 5 -14.21 -3.99 -10.69
CA ARG A 5 -13.48 -3.22 -11.70
C ARG A 5 -12.03 -2.94 -11.30
N ILE A 6 -11.74 -2.95 -10.00
CA ILE A 6 -10.44 -2.58 -9.46
C ILE A 6 -9.78 -3.77 -8.75
N TRP A 7 -8.51 -4.04 -9.08
CA TRP A 7 -7.65 -4.91 -8.28
C TRP A 7 -6.60 -4.11 -7.53
N ILE A 8 -6.47 -4.38 -6.23
CA ILE A 8 -5.37 -3.87 -5.41
C ILE A 8 -4.32 -4.96 -5.28
N LEU A 9 -3.06 -4.66 -5.59
CA LEU A 9 -1.95 -5.58 -5.35
C LEU A 9 -1.40 -5.38 -3.93
N ALA A 10 -1.64 -6.35 -3.05
CA ALA A 10 -1.20 -6.28 -1.66
C ALA A 10 0.09 -7.07 -1.42
N ASP A 11 1.21 -6.37 -1.31
CA ASP A 11 2.50 -6.98 -0.94
C ASP A 11 2.63 -7.21 0.57
N ASP A 12 3.83 -7.61 1.00
CA ASP A 12 4.19 -7.85 2.39
C ASP A 12 4.40 -6.58 3.21
N ARG A 13 4.07 -5.39 2.68
CA ARG A 13 4.23 -4.10 3.36
C ARG A 13 2.85 -3.53 3.68
N PRO A 14 2.33 -3.69 4.91
CA PRO A 14 1.01 -3.21 5.29
C PRO A 14 0.79 -1.72 4.98
N GLY A 15 1.84 -0.91 5.14
CA GLY A 15 1.81 0.51 4.78
C GLY A 15 1.42 0.74 3.31
N ASN A 16 2.02 0.01 2.37
CA ASN A 16 1.72 0.10 0.94
C ASN A 16 0.26 -0.28 0.66
N VAL A 17 -0.19 -1.39 1.25
CA VAL A 17 -1.56 -1.90 1.08
C VAL A 17 -2.59 -0.87 1.54
N VAL A 18 -2.38 -0.26 2.70
CA VAL A 18 -3.30 0.76 3.26
C VAL A 18 -3.40 1.98 2.34
N GLN A 19 -2.32 2.40 1.68
CA GLN A 19 -2.38 3.52 0.73
C GLN A 19 -3.25 3.17 -0.48
N CYS A 20 -3.06 1.97 -1.07
CA CYS A 20 -3.86 1.52 -2.21
C CYS A 20 -5.34 1.41 -1.85
N VAL A 21 -5.65 0.84 -0.69
CA VAL A 21 -7.03 0.70 -0.19
C VAL A 21 -7.66 2.07 0.00
N GLY A 22 -6.94 3.03 0.60
CA GLY A 22 -7.47 4.40 0.77
C GLY A 22 -7.83 5.08 -0.54
N VAL A 23 -7.01 4.88 -1.59
CA VAL A 23 -7.33 5.40 -2.93
C VAL A 23 -8.55 4.68 -3.52
N ALA A 24 -8.61 3.35 -3.43
CA ALA A 24 -9.75 2.58 -3.95
C ALA A 24 -11.07 2.93 -3.25
N GLU A 25 -11.04 3.10 -1.92
CA GLU A 25 -12.20 3.55 -1.13
C GLU A 25 -12.66 4.96 -1.56
N ALA A 26 -11.71 5.88 -1.81
CA ALA A 26 -12.02 7.23 -2.27
C ALA A 26 -12.61 7.26 -3.70
N LEU A 27 -12.30 6.27 -4.54
CA LEU A 27 -12.90 6.12 -5.88
C LEU A 27 -14.36 5.65 -5.81
N GLY A 28 -14.79 5.02 -4.73
CA GLY A 28 -16.18 4.56 -4.55
C GLY A 28 -16.61 3.38 -5.44
N GLU A 29 -15.66 2.72 -6.10
CA GLU A 29 -15.90 1.62 -7.04
C GLU A 29 -15.58 0.25 -6.38
N PRO A 30 -16.27 -0.84 -6.76
CA PRO A 30 -15.99 -2.17 -6.22
C PRO A 30 -14.56 -2.64 -6.52
N PHE A 31 -13.85 -3.08 -5.49
CA PHE A 31 -12.46 -3.55 -5.60
C PHE A 31 -12.23 -4.90 -4.91
N ILE A 32 -11.23 -5.65 -5.39
CA ILE A 32 -10.68 -6.84 -4.74
C ILE A 32 -9.23 -6.60 -4.36
N VAL A 33 -8.84 -7.00 -3.16
CA VAL A 33 -7.44 -7.10 -2.74
C VAL A 33 -6.87 -8.44 -3.17
N LYS A 34 -5.85 -8.43 -4.02
CA LYS A 34 -5.09 -9.60 -4.46
C LYS A 34 -3.81 -9.71 -3.61
N PRO A 35 -3.70 -10.70 -2.71
CA PRO A 35 -2.48 -10.95 -1.96
C PRO A 35 -1.33 -11.30 -2.92
N VAL A 36 -0.16 -10.71 -2.67
CA VAL A 36 1.06 -10.92 -3.46
C VAL A 36 2.16 -11.40 -2.52
N ALA A 37 2.39 -12.70 -2.53
CA ALA A 37 3.51 -13.35 -1.89
C ALA A 37 4.65 -13.58 -2.89
N TYR A 38 5.88 -13.57 -2.37
CA TYR A 38 7.09 -13.68 -3.16
C TYR A 38 7.86 -14.93 -2.75
N ASP A 39 8.39 -15.65 -3.73
CA ASP A 39 9.30 -16.77 -3.51
C ASP A 39 10.75 -16.27 -3.29
N VAL A 40 11.71 -17.19 -3.23
CA VAL A 40 13.14 -16.88 -3.09
C VAL A 40 13.67 -15.96 -4.20
N LEU A 41 13.20 -16.15 -5.44
CA LEU A 41 13.57 -15.32 -6.59
C LEU A 41 12.91 -13.94 -6.51
N GLY A 42 11.87 -13.78 -5.70
CA GLY A 42 11.29 -12.47 -5.38
C GLY A 42 12.24 -11.51 -4.67
N ARG A 43 13.39 -11.99 -4.15
CA ARG A 43 14.49 -11.17 -3.62
C ARG A 43 15.38 -10.56 -4.71
N MET A 44 15.26 -11.01 -5.96
CA MET A 44 16.03 -10.46 -7.07
C MET A 44 15.64 -9.01 -7.35
N HIS A 45 16.63 -8.20 -7.72
CA HIS A 45 16.42 -6.78 -8.02
C HIS A 45 15.43 -6.60 -9.17
N ASN A 46 14.48 -5.67 -9.02
CA ASN A 46 13.43 -5.40 -10.00
C ASN A 46 13.94 -5.07 -11.41
N VAL A 47 15.18 -4.59 -11.51
CA VAL A 47 15.87 -4.30 -12.77
C VAL A 47 15.82 -5.48 -13.74
N LEU A 48 15.93 -6.70 -13.22
CA LEU A 48 15.99 -7.93 -14.01
C LEU A 48 14.61 -8.51 -14.32
N ARG A 49 13.54 -8.01 -13.68
CA ARG A 49 12.22 -8.67 -13.70
C ARG A 49 11.29 -8.15 -14.80
N GLY A 50 11.47 -6.94 -15.32
CA GLY A 50 10.60 -6.45 -16.39
C GLY A 50 9.11 -6.50 -16.02
N ALA A 51 8.25 -6.99 -16.91
CA ALA A 51 6.84 -7.29 -16.64
C ALA A 51 6.67 -8.81 -16.57
N THR A 52 6.66 -9.39 -15.38
CA THR A 52 6.77 -10.84 -15.18
C THR A 52 6.06 -11.34 -13.95
N LEU A 53 5.79 -12.65 -13.93
CA LEU A 53 5.40 -13.41 -12.74
C LEU A 53 6.60 -14.07 -12.03
N ILE A 54 7.81 -14.03 -12.61
CA ILE A 54 9.03 -14.55 -11.98
C ILE A 54 9.19 -13.91 -10.60
N GLY A 55 9.41 -14.70 -9.56
CA GLY A 55 9.58 -14.23 -8.19
C GLY A 55 8.29 -14.15 -7.37
N LEU A 56 7.14 -14.50 -7.94
CA LEU A 56 5.88 -14.66 -7.22
C LEU A 56 5.68 -16.09 -6.77
N ASP A 57 5.15 -16.26 -5.57
CA ASP A 57 4.75 -17.56 -5.04
C ASP A 57 3.65 -18.20 -5.92
N PRO A 58 3.64 -19.53 -6.13
CA PRO A 58 2.61 -20.21 -6.91
C PRO A 58 1.17 -19.91 -6.45
N SER A 59 0.93 -19.74 -5.16
CA SER A 59 -0.39 -19.39 -4.62
C SER A 59 -0.88 -18.04 -5.13
N SER A 60 0.04 -17.06 -5.24
CA SER A 60 -0.27 -15.74 -5.77
C SER A 60 -0.57 -15.80 -7.27
N ARG A 61 0.17 -16.64 -8.02
CA ARG A 61 -0.07 -16.84 -9.46
C ARG A 61 -1.43 -17.47 -9.73
N ALA A 62 -1.85 -18.44 -8.93
CA ALA A 62 -3.14 -19.12 -9.08
C ALA A 62 -4.34 -18.17 -8.91
N GLY A 63 -4.18 -17.08 -8.15
CA GLY A 63 -5.21 -16.05 -7.95
C GLY A 63 -5.33 -15.02 -9.08
N LEU A 64 -4.39 -15.02 -10.04
CA LEU A 64 -4.36 -14.10 -11.18
C LEU A 64 -5.07 -14.72 -12.38
N ARG A 65 -6.41 -14.71 -12.31
CA ARG A 65 -7.29 -15.26 -13.34
C ARG A 65 -8.53 -14.37 -13.52
N PRO A 66 -9.25 -14.49 -14.65
CA PRO A 66 -10.49 -13.75 -14.89
C PRO A 66 -11.52 -13.89 -13.75
N PRO A 67 -12.44 -12.92 -13.58
CA PRO A 67 -12.61 -11.72 -14.41
C PRO A 67 -11.48 -10.71 -14.20
N TRP A 68 -10.92 -10.19 -15.30
CA TRP A 68 -9.80 -9.26 -15.27
C TRP A 68 -10.27 -7.86 -14.83
N PRO A 69 -9.44 -7.09 -14.11
CA PRO A 69 -9.80 -5.74 -13.70
C PRO A 69 -9.69 -4.77 -14.87
N GLU A 70 -10.43 -3.67 -14.79
CA GLU A 70 -10.22 -2.50 -15.65
C GLU A 70 -9.09 -1.59 -15.12
N LEU A 71 -8.86 -1.64 -13.80
CA LEU A 71 -7.89 -0.81 -13.09
C LEU A 71 -7.11 -1.66 -12.07
N VAL A 72 -5.79 -1.51 -12.07
CA VAL A 72 -4.90 -2.06 -11.04
C VAL A 72 -4.32 -0.91 -10.24
N ILE A 73 -4.45 -0.98 -8.91
CA ILE A 73 -3.81 -0.07 -7.96
C ILE A 73 -2.71 -0.84 -7.23
N ALA A 74 -1.48 -0.35 -7.33
CA ALA A 74 -0.31 -0.96 -6.71
C ALA A 74 0.49 0.09 -5.95
N ALA A 75 1.30 -0.35 -4.98
CA ALA A 75 2.18 0.55 -4.23
C ALA A 75 3.59 -0.01 -4.07
N GLY A 76 4.55 0.91 -4.10
CA GLY A 76 5.98 0.62 -3.99
C GLY A 76 6.57 -0.19 -5.15
N ARG A 77 7.86 -0.50 -5.00
CA ARG A 77 8.67 -1.10 -6.07
C ARG A 77 8.34 -2.57 -6.34
N ARG A 78 8.04 -3.36 -5.31
CA ARG A 78 7.97 -4.84 -5.43
C ARG A 78 6.81 -5.34 -6.29
N THR A 79 5.70 -4.63 -6.28
CA THR A 79 4.48 -4.96 -7.04
C THR A 79 4.56 -4.51 -8.50
N ALA A 80 5.47 -3.59 -8.84
CA ALA A 80 5.56 -2.99 -10.17
C ALA A 80 5.72 -4.02 -11.32
N PRO A 81 6.57 -5.07 -11.22
CA PRO A 81 6.66 -6.09 -12.28
C PRO A 81 5.34 -6.83 -12.53
N LEU A 82 4.58 -7.14 -11.47
CA LEU A 82 3.28 -7.80 -11.57
C LEU A 82 2.21 -6.86 -12.16
N ALA A 83 2.18 -5.60 -11.72
CA ALA A 83 1.26 -4.60 -12.28
C ALA A 83 1.47 -4.46 -13.80
N ARG A 84 2.73 -4.33 -14.23
CA ARG A 84 3.09 -4.24 -15.66
C ARG A 84 2.73 -5.51 -16.42
N TRP A 85 2.87 -6.69 -15.81
CA TRP A 85 2.43 -7.95 -16.41
C TRP A 85 0.92 -7.94 -16.64
N LEU A 86 0.12 -7.53 -15.64
CA LEU A 86 -1.33 -7.43 -15.77
C LEU A 86 -1.75 -6.49 -16.91
N LYS A 87 -1.12 -5.31 -17.04
CA LYS A 87 -1.41 -4.42 -18.18
C LYS A 87 -1.15 -5.08 -19.53
N ARG A 88 -0.06 -5.85 -19.67
CA ARG A 88 0.23 -6.58 -20.91
C ARG A 88 -0.72 -7.74 -21.15
N THR A 89 -1.22 -8.38 -20.09
CA THR A 89 -2.09 -9.55 -20.18
C THR A 89 -3.53 -9.19 -20.47
N CYS A 90 -4.08 -8.15 -19.83
CA CYS A 90 -5.51 -7.81 -19.93
C CYS A 90 -5.80 -6.34 -20.28
N GLY A 91 -4.78 -5.51 -20.51
CA GLY A 91 -4.99 -4.11 -20.89
C GLY A 91 -5.44 -3.19 -19.76
N ALA A 92 -5.44 -3.65 -18.51
CA ALA A 92 -5.86 -2.85 -17.37
C ALA A 92 -5.05 -1.56 -17.23
N ARG A 93 -5.72 -0.47 -16.83
CA ARG A 93 -5.04 0.78 -16.45
C ARG A 93 -4.25 0.57 -15.17
N LEU A 94 -3.08 1.18 -15.07
CA LEU A 94 -2.19 1.07 -13.92
C LEU A 94 -2.05 2.40 -13.20
N VAL A 95 -2.53 2.41 -11.96
CA VAL A 95 -2.28 3.50 -11.00
C VAL A 95 -1.30 2.98 -9.96
N GLN A 96 -0.21 3.71 -9.80
CA GLN A 96 0.83 3.38 -8.85
C GLN A 96 0.90 4.44 -7.76
N ILE A 97 0.91 4.00 -6.51
CA ILE A 97 1.20 4.83 -5.35
C ILE A 97 2.67 4.66 -4.97
N MET A 98 3.35 5.75 -4.64
CA MET A 98 4.81 5.82 -4.50
C MET A 98 5.55 5.50 -5.80
N ASP A 99 6.87 5.65 -5.81
CA ASP A 99 7.68 5.35 -6.98
C ASP A 99 7.74 3.82 -7.26
N PRO A 100 7.36 3.33 -8.47
CA PRO A 100 7.49 1.91 -8.84
C PRO A 100 8.95 1.49 -9.05
N GLY A 101 9.88 2.44 -9.04
CA GLY A 101 11.30 2.25 -9.29
C GLY A 101 11.64 2.22 -10.77
N TRP A 102 12.89 1.86 -11.06
CA TRP A 102 13.37 1.63 -12.41
C TRP A 102 13.60 0.14 -12.66
N PRO A 103 13.30 -0.40 -13.86
CA PRO A 103 12.69 0.25 -15.03
C PRO A 103 11.15 0.22 -15.02
N GLY A 104 10.53 0.90 -15.98
CA GLY A 104 9.10 0.69 -16.29
C GLY A 104 8.12 1.78 -15.86
N ARG A 105 8.58 2.94 -15.36
CA ARG A 105 7.70 4.08 -15.02
C ARG A 105 6.79 4.53 -16.16
N GLY A 106 7.21 4.35 -17.42
CA GLY A 106 6.42 4.70 -18.60
C GLY A 106 5.25 3.75 -18.89
N ASP A 107 5.25 2.55 -18.28
CA ASP A 107 4.16 1.58 -18.47
C ASP A 107 2.94 1.94 -17.59
N PHE A 108 3.10 2.81 -16.59
CA PHE A 108 2.04 3.25 -15.68
C PHE A 108 1.26 4.41 -16.26
N ASP A 109 -0.07 4.35 -16.18
CA ASP A 109 -0.95 5.43 -16.64
C ASP A 109 -0.92 6.61 -15.68
N LEU A 110 -0.74 6.34 -14.38
CA LEU A 110 -0.55 7.35 -13.36
C LEU A 110 0.36 6.85 -12.23
N ILE A 111 1.26 7.72 -11.77
CA ILE A 111 2.08 7.53 -10.58
C ILE A 111 1.78 8.68 -9.62
N ALA A 112 1.22 8.38 -8.46
CA ALA A 112 1.00 9.33 -7.38
C ALA A 112 2.08 9.13 -6.31
N ALA A 113 2.97 10.11 -6.16
CA ALA A 113 4.11 10.02 -5.26
C ALA A 113 4.18 11.25 -4.32
N PRO A 114 4.52 11.08 -3.03
CA PRO A 114 4.60 12.19 -2.10
C PRO A 114 5.66 13.23 -2.50
N ARG A 115 5.35 14.52 -2.34
CA ARG A 115 6.27 15.63 -2.62
C ARG A 115 7.61 15.51 -1.89
N HIS A 116 7.59 14.98 -0.67
CA HIS A 116 8.81 14.81 0.13
C HIS A 116 9.78 13.74 -0.43
N ASP A 117 9.27 12.82 -1.26
CA ASP A 117 10.09 11.83 -1.99
C ASP A 117 10.72 12.41 -3.27
N ARG A 118 10.44 13.69 -3.59
CA ARG A 118 10.96 14.41 -4.75
C ARG A 118 10.75 13.64 -6.06
N PRO A 119 9.50 13.36 -6.44
CA PRO A 119 9.20 12.54 -7.61
C PRO A 119 9.68 13.20 -8.91
N LEU A 120 9.98 12.36 -9.89
CA LEU A 120 10.40 12.83 -11.22
C LEU A 120 9.29 13.64 -11.88
N VAL A 121 9.66 14.75 -12.52
CA VAL A 121 8.73 15.53 -13.35
C VAL A 121 8.49 14.76 -14.65
N ARG A 122 7.30 14.15 -14.77
CA ARG A 122 6.85 13.41 -15.95
C ARG A 122 5.35 13.62 -16.16
N PRO A 123 4.84 13.49 -17.40
CA PRO A 123 3.42 13.68 -17.69
C PRO A 123 2.48 12.75 -16.90
N ASN A 124 2.93 11.54 -16.57
CA ASN A 124 2.15 10.54 -15.84
C ASN A 124 2.42 10.54 -14.33
N VAL A 125 3.09 11.56 -13.78
CA VAL A 125 3.43 11.64 -12.35
C VAL A 125 2.72 12.83 -11.71
N ILE A 126 1.99 12.57 -10.63
CA ILE A 126 1.41 13.60 -9.77
C ILE A 126 2.08 13.59 -8.40
N ALA A 127 2.36 14.79 -7.88
CA ALA A 127 2.98 14.96 -6.58
C ALA A 127 1.93 15.20 -5.50
N THR A 128 1.70 14.20 -4.64
CA THR A 128 0.75 14.29 -3.51
C THR A 128 1.38 15.05 -2.33
N LEU A 129 0.57 15.67 -1.47
CA LEU A 129 1.09 16.38 -0.29
C LEU A 129 1.87 15.44 0.65
N GLY A 130 1.33 14.24 0.89
CA GLY A 130 1.94 13.16 1.65
C GLY A 130 1.53 11.80 1.09
N SER A 131 1.76 10.74 1.86
CA SER A 131 1.32 9.39 1.52
C SER A 131 -0.21 9.31 1.51
N CYS A 132 -0.77 8.59 0.53
CA CYS A 132 -2.20 8.31 0.53
C CYS A 132 -2.57 7.46 1.77
N HIS A 133 -3.77 7.66 2.30
CA HIS A 133 -4.22 6.97 3.51
C HIS A 133 -5.74 6.81 3.54
N ARG A 134 -6.23 6.00 4.47
CA ARG A 134 -7.65 5.76 4.70
C ARG A 134 -8.29 6.73 5.71
N VAL A 135 -7.49 7.58 6.36
CA VAL A 135 -8.00 8.54 7.35
C VAL A 135 -8.85 9.59 6.64
N GLY A 136 -10.14 9.61 6.97
CA GLY A 136 -11.12 10.57 6.47
C GLY A 136 -12.22 10.78 7.52
N PRO A 137 -13.23 11.61 7.23
CA PRO A 137 -14.25 12.00 8.22
C PRO A 137 -14.93 10.83 8.93
N ARG A 138 -15.27 9.77 8.19
CA ARG A 138 -15.88 8.55 8.74
C ARG A 138 -14.97 7.87 9.76
N LEU A 139 -13.72 7.59 9.39
CA LEU A 139 -12.78 6.89 10.29
C LEU A 139 -12.42 7.74 11.51
N LEU A 140 -12.37 9.06 11.36
CA LEU A 140 -12.16 9.98 12.48
C LEU A 140 -13.34 9.95 13.45
N ALA A 141 -14.59 9.98 12.96
CA ALA A 141 -15.78 9.88 13.81
C ALA A 141 -15.87 8.52 14.53
N GLU A 142 -15.55 7.43 13.84
CA GLU A 142 -15.47 6.09 14.45
C GLU A 142 -14.40 6.02 15.54
N ALA A 143 -13.23 6.60 15.29
CA ALA A 143 -12.15 6.68 16.27
C ALA A 143 -12.55 7.54 17.48
N GLU A 144 -13.15 8.71 17.25
CA GLU A 144 -13.66 9.57 18.31
C GLU A 144 -14.64 8.83 19.22
N ALA A 145 -15.66 8.18 18.65
CA ALA A 145 -16.63 7.39 19.41
C ALA A 145 -15.97 6.23 20.17
N HIS A 146 -14.98 5.55 19.58
CA HIS A 146 -14.28 4.43 20.22
C HIS A 146 -13.42 4.87 21.42
N TRP A 147 -12.87 6.09 21.37
CA TRP A 147 -11.91 6.61 22.32
C TRP A 147 -12.49 7.62 23.30
N GLN A 148 -13.72 8.07 23.09
CA GLN A 148 -14.47 8.94 23.98
C GLN A 148 -14.47 8.37 25.41
N GLY A 149 -14.08 9.18 26.39
CA GLY A 149 -13.97 8.77 27.80
C GLY A 149 -12.81 7.81 28.13
N ARG A 150 -11.99 7.40 27.15
CA ARG A 150 -10.87 6.45 27.37
C ARG A 150 -9.50 7.07 27.21
N LEU A 151 -9.37 7.98 26.26
CA LEU A 151 -8.07 8.54 25.90
C LEU A 151 -7.73 9.76 26.76
N LEU A 152 -8.72 10.44 27.36
CA LEU A 152 -8.55 11.82 27.84
C LEU A 152 -9.54 12.20 28.96
N GLU A 153 -9.26 11.80 30.21
CA GLU A 153 -9.87 12.42 31.39
C GLU A 153 -8.79 13.16 32.20
N GLY A 154 -9.12 14.34 32.73
CA GLY A 154 -8.25 15.13 33.60
C GLY A 154 -7.56 16.36 32.97
N PRO A 155 -7.11 17.32 33.82
CA PRO A 155 -6.41 18.53 33.37
C PRO A 155 -4.92 18.25 33.09
N GLY A 156 -4.37 18.84 32.02
CA GLY A 156 -2.93 18.85 31.76
C GLY A 156 -2.54 18.79 30.28
N PRO A 157 -1.28 19.09 29.95
CA PRO A 157 -0.75 18.87 28.61
C PRO A 157 -0.75 17.37 28.30
N ARG A 158 -1.18 17.03 27.07
CA ARG A 158 -1.31 15.64 26.62
C ARG A 158 -0.14 15.31 25.70
N VAL A 159 0.55 14.20 25.97
CA VAL A 159 1.63 13.69 25.12
C VAL A 159 1.16 12.39 24.46
N MET A 160 1.11 12.39 23.14
CA MET A 160 0.90 11.16 22.37
C MET A 160 2.25 10.61 21.94
N LEU A 161 2.60 9.42 22.42
CA LEU A 161 3.77 8.69 21.95
C LEU A 161 3.35 7.65 20.90
N SER A 162 3.75 7.87 19.65
CA SER A 162 3.59 6.88 18.57
C SER A 162 4.87 6.07 18.45
N VAL A 163 4.83 4.80 18.84
CA VAL A 163 5.95 3.87 18.70
C VAL A 163 5.70 2.98 17.47
N GLY A 164 6.67 2.94 16.56
CA GLY A 164 6.61 2.05 15.40
C GLY A 164 6.54 0.57 15.80
N GLY A 165 6.13 -0.28 14.86
CA GLY A 165 6.11 -1.73 15.06
C GLY A 165 7.52 -2.34 15.15
N ALA A 166 7.58 -3.62 15.53
CA ALA A 166 8.82 -4.38 15.49
C ALA A 166 9.39 -4.41 14.05
N THR A 167 10.68 -4.14 13.93
CA THR A 167 11.43 -4.27 12.68
C THR A 167 12.38 -5.47 12.75
N LYS A 168 13.02 -5.81 11.63
CA LYS A 168 14.04 -6.88 11.59
C LYS A 168 15.15 -6.65 12.61
N ASP A 169 15.55 -5.39 12.76
CA ASP A 169 16.72 -4.99 13.56
C ASP A 169 16.32 -4.45 14.95
N CYS A 170 15.02 -4.23 15.21
CA CYS A 170 14.52 -3.75 16.49
C CYS A 170 13.24 -4.48 16.89
N ARG A 171 13.33 -5.38 17.87
CA ARG A 171 12.16 -6.09 18.42
C ARG A 171 11.42 -5.19 19.40
N PHE A 172 10.11 -5.04 19.19
CA PHE A 172 9.21 -4.39 20.14
C PHE A 172 8.20 -5.41 20.66
N THR A 173 8.31 -5.79 21.93
CA THR A 173 7.44 -6.80 22.56
C THR A 173 6.43 -6.14 23.50
N PRO A 174 5.35 -6.83 23.89
CA PRO A 174 4.45 -6.34 24.93
C PRO A 174 5.15 -6.05 26.27
N ALA A 175 6.26 -6.72 26.57
CA ALA A 175 7.07 -6.43 27.77
C ALA A 175 7.78 -5.07 27.66
N HIS A 176 8.30 -4.71 26.47
CA HIS A 176 8.87 -3.39 26.22
C HIS A 176 7.81 -2.29 26.37
N GLY A 177 6.59 -2.52 25.85
CA GLY A 177 5.48 -1.58 26.02
C GLY A 177 5.11 -1.35 27.49
N ARG A 178 5.03 -2.42 28.29
CA ARG A 178 4.78 -2.31 29.74
C ARG A 178 5.89 -1.58 30.48
N ARG A 179 7.14 -1.83 30.12
CA ARG A 179 8.29 -1.13 30.71
C ARG A 179 8.29 0.36 30.38
N LEU A 180 8.02 0.71 29.12
CA LEU A 180 7.93 2.09 28.67
C LEU A 180 6.89 2.89 29.47
N VAL A 181 5.71 2.30 29.70
CA VAL A 181 4.65 2.92 30.52
C VAL A 181 5.08 3.08 31.98
N ALA A 182 5.84 2.13 32.54
CA ALA A 182 6.29 2.20 33.92
C ALA A 182 7.41 3.22 34.17
N GLU A 183 8.14 3.64 33.13
CA GLU A 183 9.25 4.60 33.20
C GLU A 183 8.83 6.05 32.85
N THR A 184 7.57 6.27 32.43
CA THR A 184 6.95 7.58 32.16
C THR A 184 5.94 7.97 33.23
#